data_AF-C7EN18-F1
#
_entry.id   AF-C7EN18-F1
#
_cell.length_a   1.000
_cell.length_b   1.000
_cell.length_c   1.000
_cell.angle_alpha   90.00
_cell.angle_beta   90.00
_cell.angle_gamma   90.00
#
_symmetry.space_group_name_H-M   'P 1'
#
loop_
_entity.id
_entity.type
_entity.pdbx_description
1 polymer ?
#
loop_
_entity_poly.entity_id
_entity_poly.type
_entity_poly.pdbx_seq_one_letter_code
_entity_poly.pdbx_strand_id
1 'polypeptide(L)'
;CFRDDHGTWHLYYQYNPTATVAGNHLLWGHATSQDLYTWENQQIAIYATEDSQIFSGSAVIDVNNTSGFFPNQTNGVVAIYTLNTQYEQVQEIAYSYDDGYTFVKYADNPVLALDPSSNQ
;
A
#
# COMPACT_ATOMS: atom_id res chain seq x y z
N CYS A 1 -8.53 -2.07 -3.76
CA CYS A 1 -9.30 -0.82 -3.88
C CYS A 1 -10.22 -0.71 -2.67
N PHE A 2 -10.57 0.51 -2.28
CA PHE A 2 -11.62 0.76 -1.29
C PHE A 2 -12.42 2.01 -1.70
N ARG A 3 -13.54 2.26 -1.03
CA ARG A 3 -14.31 3.49 -1.16
C ARG A 3 -14.26 4.24 0.16
N ASP A 4 -13.85 5.51 0.13
CA ASP A 4 -13.78 6.35 1.33
C ASP A 4 -15.20 6.80 1.79
N ASP A 5 -15.26 7.52 2.90
CA ASP A 5 -16.51 8.08 3.45
C ASP A 5 -17.06 9.26 2.64
N HIS A 6 -16.22 9.93 1.86
CA HIS A 6 -16.60 10.95 0.87
C HIS A 6 -17.20 10.36 -0.40
N GLY A 7 -17.16 9.03 -0.57
CA GLY A 7 -17.71 8.31 -1.70
C GLY A 7 -16.75 8.09 -2.86
N THR A 8 -15.48 8.49 -2.73
CA THR A 8 -14.39 8.35 -3.69
C THR A 8 -13.84 6.92 -3.68
N TRP A 9 -13.61 6.35 -4.86
CA TRP A 9 -12.97 5.07 -5.06
C TRP A 9 -11.46 5.23 -5.20
N HIS A 10 -10.70 4.45 -4.45
CA HIS A 10 -9.24 4.41 -4.49
C HIS A 10 -8.77 3.12 -5.17
N LEU A 11 -8.06 3.26 -6.29
CA LEU A 11 -7.39 2.18 -7.00
C LEU A 11 -5.88 2.30 -6.82
N TYR A 12 -5.26 1.23 -6.35
CA TYR A 12 -3.81 1.08 -6.32
C TYR A 12 -3.40 0.01 -7.32
N TYR A 13 -2.25 0.19 -7.94
CA TYR A 13 -1.73 -0.72 -8.96
C TYR A 13 -0.20 -0.78 -8.89
N GLN A 14 0.36 -1.93 -9.28
CA GLN A 14 1.81 -2.07 -9.43
C GLN A 14 2.28 -1.15 -10.55
N TYR A 15 3.18 -0.23 -10.23
CA TYR A 15 3.65 0.78 -11.16
C TYR A 15 5.18 0.79 -11.20
N ASN A 16 5.70 0.76 -12.42
CA ASN A 16 7.12 0.99 -12.71
C ASN A 16 7.25 2.34 -13.40
N PRO A 17 7.78 3.38 -12.71
CA PRO A 17 7.90 4.71 -13.30
C PRO A 17 9.05 4.81 -14.33
N THR A 18 9.95 3.82 -14.37
CA THR A 18 11.19 3.90 -15.16
C THR A 18 11.10 3.24 -16.53
N ALA A 19 10.14 2.33 -16.73
CA ALA A 19 9.98 1.61 -17.98
C ALA A 19 8.54 1.11 -18.20
N THR A 20 8.18 0.85 -19.46
CA THR A 20 6.88 0.27 -19.85
C THR A 20 6.82 -1.26 -19.75
N VAL A 21 7.76 -1.86 -19.03
CA VAL A 21 7.82 -3.30 -18.77
C VAL A 21 7.76 -3.57 -17.27
N ALA A 22 7.30 -4.77 -16.91
CA ALA A 22 7.52 -5.27 -15.55
C ALA A 22 9.02 -5.23 -15.27
N GLY A 23 9.41 -4.53 -14.21
CA GLY A 23 10.80 -4.25 -13.89
C GLY A 23 11.06 -4.40 -12.40
N ASN A 24 12.29 -4.09 -12.00
CA ASN A 24 12.75 -4.33 -10.64
C ASN A 24 12.37 -3.23 -9.65
N HIS A 25 11.69 -2.18 -10.11
CA HIS A 25 11.25 -1.04 -9.29
C HIS A 25 9.73 -0.96 -9.32
N LEU A 26 9.08 -1.87 -8.60
CA LEU A 26 7.63 -1.90 -8.44
C LEU A 26 7.23 -1.16 -7.17
N LEU A 27 6.34 -0.19 -7.33
CA LEU A 27 5.76 0.62 -6.28
C LEU A 27 4.24 0.71 -6.48
N TRP A 28 3.51 1.27 -5.51
CA TRP A 28 2.06 1.45 -5.67
C TRP A 28 1.75 2.79 -6.31
N GLY A 29 1.32 2.75 -7.58
CA GLY A 29 0.61 3.85 -8.21
C GLY A 29 -0.79 4.00 -7.63
N HIS A 30 -1.37 5.20 -7.75
CA HIS A 30 -2.67 5.53 -7.17
C HIS A 30 -3.51 6.35 -8.15
N ALA A 31 -4.78 5.99 -8.27
CA ALA A 31 -5.78 6.76 -8.98
C ALA A 31 -7.10 6.78 -8.18
N THR A 32 -7.83 7.88 -8.29
CA THR A 32 -9.14 8.06 -7.64
C THR A 32 -10.25 8.24 -8.67
N SER A 33 -11.48 7.87 -8.30
CA SER A 33 -12.65 8.01 -9.17
C SER A 33 -13.93 8.17 -8.35
N GLN A 34 -14.88 8.94 -8.85
CA GLN A 34 -16.22 9.04 -8.26
C GLN A 34 -17.22 8.01 -8.84
N ASP A 35 -16.92 7.46 -10.02
CA ASP A 35 -17.84 6.66 -10.83
C ASP A 35 -17.27 5.31 -11.29
N LEU A 36 -16.03 4.98 -10.90
CA LEU A 36 -15.24 3.83 -11.37
C LEU A 36 -14.93 3.82 -12.87
N TYR A 37 -15.21 4.92 -13.58
CA TYR A 37 -15.04 5.04 -15.03
C TYR A 37 -14.03 6.12 -15.39
N THR A 38 -14.19 7.30 -14.80
CA THR A 38 -13.29 8.45 -14.97
C THR A 38 -12.29 8.46 -13.83
N TRP A 39 -11.00 8.40 -14.15
CA TRP A 39 -9.93 8.28 -13.16
C TRP A 39 -9.01 9.51 -13.17
N GLU A 40 -8.71 10.00 -11.97
CA GLU A 40 -7.71 11.03 -11.74
C GLU A 40 -6.43 10.38 -11.20
N ASN A 41 -5.31 10.60 -11.88
CA ASN A 41 -4.01 10.11 -11.41
C ASN A 41 -3.57 10.90 -10.18
N GLN A 42 -3.14 10.18 -9.15
CA GLN A 42 -2.61 10.74 -7.92
C GLN A 42 -1.10 10.51 -7.83
N GLN A 43 -0.49 11.04 -6.77
CA GLN A 43 0.91 10.75 -6.46
C GLN A 43 1.10 9.27 -6.11
N ILE A 44 2.36 8.81 -6.16
CA ILE A 44 2.69 7.44 -5.75
C ILE A 44 2.34 7.27 -4.27
N ALA A 45 1.58 6.23 -3.95
CA ALA A 45 1.08 5.97 -2.60
C ALA A 45 2.13 5.34 -1.69
N ILE A 46 2.85 4.32 -2.19
CA ILE A 46 3.88 3.60 -1.42
C ILE A 46 5.13 3.45 -2.27
N TYR A 47 6.23 4.04 -1.80
CA TYR A 47 7.54 3.95 -2.44
C TYR A 47 8.31 2.69 -2.01
N ALA A 48 8.97 2.07 -2.98
CA ALA A 48 10.01 1.08 -2.76
C ALA A 48 11.35 1.74 -2.38
N THR A 49 12.24 0.98 -1.74
CA THR A 49 13.66 1.36 -1.64
C THR A 49 14.43 0.81 -2.84
N GLU A 50 15.71 1.17 -2.99
CA GLU A 50 16.54 0.68 -4.10
C GLU A 50 16.63 -0.86 -4.15
N ASP A 51 16.70 -1.49 -2.99
CA ASP A 51 16.84 -2.95 -2.85
C ASP A 51 15.53 -3.72 -2.66
N SER A 52 14.38 -3.07 -2.89
CA SER A 52 13.07 -3.68 -2.62
C SER A 52 12.03 -3.41 -3.70
N GLN A 53 10.96 -4.19 -3.67
CA GLN A 53 9.78 -4.04 -4.50
C GLN A 53 8.53 -4.11 -3.62
N ILE A 54 7.60 -3.19 -3.84
CA ILE A 54 6.28 -3.20 -3.19
C ILE A 54 5.34 -3.98 -4.12
N PHE A 55 5.13 -5.24 -3.78
CA PHE A 55 4.26 -6.15 -4.53
C PHE A 55 2.79 -5.89 -4.20
N SER A 56 1.93 -6.73 -4.76
CA SER A 56 0.49 -6.69 -4.54
C SER A 56 0.13 -6.74 -3.06
N GLY A 57 -1.09 -6.28 -2.79
CA GLY A 57 -1.66 -6.27 -1.46
C GLY A 57 -3.09 -5.78 -1.47
N SER A 58 -3.58 -5.42 -0.30
CA SER A 58 -4.93 -4.92 -0.07
C SER A 58 -4.89 -3.71 0.87
N ALA A 59 -6.02 -3.00 0.96
CA ALA A 59 -6.19 -1.89 1.88
C ALA A 59 -7.53 -2.02 2.60
N VAL A 60 -7.56 -1.62 3.87
CA VAL A 60 -8.73 -1.66 4.75
C VAL A 60 -8.88 -0.33 5.48
N ILE A 61 -10.12 0.05 5.79
CA ILE A 61 -10.41 1.20 6.67
C ILE A 61 -10.53 0.65 8.09
N ASP A 62 -9.66 1.09 9.00
CA ASP A 62 -9.65 0.66 10.40
C ASP A 62 -10.53 1.56 11.27
N VAL A 63 -11.84 1.48 11.04
CA VAL A 63 -12.86 2.33 11.67
C VAL A 63 -12.82 2.29 13.21
N ASN A 64 -12.48 1.14 13.77
CA ASN A 64 -12.48 0.92 15.22
C ASN A 64 -11.08 1.10 15.84
N ASN A 65 -10.10 1.59 15.08
CA ASN A 65 -8.72 1.75 15.51
C ASN A 65 -8.15 0.48 16.17
N THR A 66 -8.42 -0.68 15.58
CA THR A 66 -7.92 -1.97 16.08
C THR A 66 -6.41 -2.10 15.94
N SER A 67 -5.82 -1.38 14.99
CA SER A 67 -4.37 -1.26 14.82
C SER A 67 -3.70 -0.39 15.89
N GLY A 68 -4.45 0.52 16.51
CA GLY A 68 -3.92 1.52 17.44
C GLY A 68 -3.30 2.75 16.77
N PHE A 69 -3.23 2.83 15.44
CA PHE A 69 -2.62 3.95 14.72
C PHE A 69 -3.48 5.23 14.71
N PHE A 70 -4.80 5.11 14.87
CA PHE A 70 -5.78 6.16 14.60
C PHE A 70 -6.58 6.56 15.85
N PRO A 71 -5.96 7.13 16.90
CA PRO A 71 -6.67 7.43 18.15
C PRO A 71 -7.78 8.49 17.99
N ASN A 72 -7.72 9.33 16.95
CA ASN A 72 -8.61 10.47 16.78
C ASN A 72 -9.35 10.48 15.42
N GLN A 73 -9.37 9.36 14.69
CA GLN A 73 -10.05 9.29 13.39
C GLN A 73 -10.58 7.88 13.08
N THR A 74 -11.65 7.82 12.28
CA THR A 74 -12.33 6.57 11.88
C THR A 74 -12.18 6.24 10.40
N ASN A 75 -11.53 7.11 9.64
CA ASN A 75 -11.23 6.97 8.21
C ASN A 75 -9.76 6.55 7.97
N GLY A 76 -9.05 6.10 9.01
CA GLY A 76 -7.66 5.65 8.88
C GLY A 76 -7.55 4.44 7.97
N VAL A 77 -6.65 4.49 7.00
CA VAL A 77 -6.47 3.43 5.99
C VAL A 77 -5.20 2.66 6.30
N VAL A 78 -5.29 1.33 6.35
CA VAL A 78 -4.13 0.43 6.48
C VAL A 78 -3.96 -0.34 5.18
N ALA A 79 -2.81 -0.18 4.54
CA ALA A 79 -2.35 -1.02 3.43
C ALA A 79 -1.57 -2.21 3.99
N ILE A 80 -1.90 -3.41 3.51
CA ILE A 80 -1.15 -4.65 3.76
C ILE A 80 -0.59 -5.12 2.43
N TYR A 81 0.72 -5.23 2.32
CA TYR A 81 1.39 -5.53 1.06
C TYR A 81 2.56 -6.49 1.25
N THR A 82 2.91 -7.18 0.18
CA THR A 82 4.13 -7.98 0.16
C THR A 82 5.33 -7.09 -0.17
N LEU A 83 6.34 -7.08 0.70
CA LEU A 83 7.66 -6.58 0.36
C LEU A 83 8.46 -7.72 -0.25
N ASN A 84 8.89 -7.55 -1.50
CA ASN A 84 9.79 -8.48 -2.17
C ASN A 84 11.20 -7.90 -2.18
N THR A 85 12.16 -8.66 -1.67
CA THR A 85 13.59 -8.36 -1.77
C THR A 85 14.28 -9.49 -2.54
N GLN A 86 15.59 -9.36 -2.78
CA GLN A 86 16.37 -10.46 -3.38
C GLN A 86 16.41 -11.73 -2.51
N TYR A 87 16.13 -11.61 -1.22
CA TYR A 87 16.27 -12.71 -0.26
C TYR A 87 14.94 -13.33 0.11
N GLU A 88 13.87 -12.55 0.21
CA GLU A 88 12.61 -13.02 0.79
C GLU A 88 11.38 -12.21 0.34
N GLN A 89 10.20 -12.79 0.60
CA GLN A 89 8.91 -12.12 0.52
C GLN A 89 8.26 -12.13 1.89
N VAL A 90 8.02 -10.94 2.44
CA VAL A 90 7.42 -10.73 3.76
C VAL A 90 6.17 -9.87 3.63
N GLN A 91 5.26 -9.94 4.61
CA GLN A 91 4.10 -9.04 4.65
C GLN A 91 4.42 -7.85 5.55
N GLU A 92 4.26 -6.66 4.97
CA GLU A 92 4.40 -5.38 5.64
C GLU A 92 3.06 -4.66 5.68
N ILE A 93 2.94 -3.72 6.60
CA ILE A 93 1.84 -2.78 6.63
C ILE A 93 2.33 -1.33 6.57
N ALA A 94 1.49 -0.47 6.01
CA ALA A 94 1.62 0.97 6.08
C ALA A 94 0.25 1.59 6.38
N TYR A 95 0.24 2.75 7.02
CA TYR A 95 -0.99 3.42 7.41
C TYR A 95 -1.04 4.85 6.84
N SER A 96 -2.25 5.31 6.53
CA SER A 96 -2.52 6.64 6.00
C SER A 96 -3.50 7.38 6.90
N TYR A 97 -3.17 8.64 7.18
CA TYR A 97 -4.02 9.56 7.95
C TYR A 97 -4.87 10.47 7.06
N ASP A 98 -4.62 10.48 5.75
CA ASP A 98 -5.18 11.40 4.76
C ASP A 98 -6.01 10.64 3.71
N ASP A 99 -6.91 9.74 4.15
CA ASP A 99 -7.84 9.00 3.28
C ASP A 99 -7.16 8.10 2.23
N GLY A 100 -5.94 7.64 2.48
CA GLY A 100 -5.22 6.72 1.60
C GLY A 100 -4.48 7.41 0.45
N TYR A 101 -4.18 8.70 0.54
CA TYR A 101 -3.35 9.40 -0.43
C TYR A 101 -1.85 9.21 -0.15
N THR A 102 -1.43 9.34 1.10
CA THR A 102 -0.03 9.12 1.52
C THR A 102 0.07 8.09 2.64
N PHE A 103 1.08 7.23 2.57
CA PHE A 103 1.27 6.14 3.53
C PHE A 103 2.60 6.25 4.28
N VAL A 104 2.55 5.96 5.57
CA VAL A 104 3.70 5.82 6.46
C VAL A 104 3.89 4.33 6.73
N LYS A 105 5.08 3.79 6.44
CA LYS A 105 5.42 2.39 6.74
C LYS A 105 5.47 2.18 8.24
N TYR A 106 4.92 1.06 8.71
CA TYR A 106 5.00 0.69 10.12
C TYR A 106 6.44 0.39 10.54
N ALA A 107 6.83 0.90 11.71
CA ALA A 107 8.22 0.88 12.16
C ALA A 107 8.74 -0.54 12.46
N ASP A 108 7.87 -1.42 12.95
CA ASP A 108 8.23 -2.80 13.31
C ASP A 108 7.87 -3.80 12.20
N ASN A 109 7.84 -3.35 10.95
CA ASN A 109 7.75 -4.26 9.81
C ASN A 109 8.98 -5.22 9.78
N PRO A 110 8.81 -6.45 9.28
CA PRO A 110 7.58 -7.04 8.75
C PRO A 110 6.63 -7.56 9.82
N VAL A 111 5.32 -7.58 9.53
CA VAL A 111 4.29 -8.14 10.43
C VAL A 111 4.08 -9.63 10.26
N LEU A 112 4.51 -10.20 9.12
CA LEU A 112 4.51 -11.64 8.88
C LEU A 112 5.74 -12.01 8.04
N ALA A 113 6.54 -12.94 8.55
CA ALA A 113 7.66 -13.55 7.86
C ALA A 113 7.60 -15.08 8.04
N LEU A 114 8.21 -15.82 7.12
CA LEU A 114 8.34 -17.28 7.22
C LEU A 114 9.51 -17.65 8.14
N ASP A 115 9.36 -18.74 8.89
CA ASP A 115 10.43 -19.35 9.68
C ASP A 115 10.58 -20.85 9.33
N PRO A 116 11.71 -21.29 8.73
CA PRO A 116 12.83 -20.45 8.29
C PRO A 116 12.43 -19.55 7.12
N SER A 117 13.18 -18.47 6.91
CA SER A 117 12.95 -17.56 5.79
C SER A 117 13.03 -18.30 4.44
N SER A 118 12.17 -17.89 3.51
CA SER A 118 12.11 -18.47 2.17
C SER A 118 13.42 -18.19 1.43
N ASN A 119 14.16 -19.22 1.04
CA ASN A 119 15.24 -19.08 0.05
C ASN A 119 14.59 -19.00 -1.34
N GLN A 120 14.46 -17.79 -1.89
CA GLN A 120 14.10 -17.61 -3.30
C GLN A 120 15.20 -18.14 -4.23
#